data_AF-A0A7K2JAN3-F1
#
_entry.id   AF-A0A7K2JAN3-F1
#
_cell.length_a   1.000
_cell.length_b   1.000
_cell.length_c   1.000
_cell.angle_alpha   90.00
_cell.angle_beta   90.00
_cell.angle_gamma   90.00
#
_symmetry.space_group_name_H-M   'P 1'
#
loop_
_entity.id
_entity.type
_entity.pdbx_description
1 polymer ?
#
loop_
_entity_poly.entity_id
_entity_poly.type
_entity_poly.pdbx_seq_one_letter_code
_entity_poly.pdbx_strand_id
1 'polypeptide(L)'
;MRQVQVSGREADDPRLLAAQAKLAELAAALDTHADEVHSIDSCRQAVARIDEELREPTPDGRRLAETLEMLSLALGSAASLTSLADSLRSAIQALLG
;
A
#
# COMPACT_ATOMS: atom_id res chain seq x y z
N MET A 1 4.60 39.72 -6.42
CA MET A 1 5.70 38.75 -6.25
C MET A 1 5.06 37.38 -6.08
N ARG A 2 5.24 36.47 -7.03
CA ARG A 2 4.67 35.10 -6.98
C ARG A 2 5.57 34.24 -6.10
N GLN A 3 5.09 33.82 -4.94
CA GLN A 3 5.73 32.77 -4.16
C GLN A 3 5.63 31.47 -4.95
N VAL A 4 6.75 31.07 -5.55
CA VAL A 4 6.97 29.72 -6.07
C VAL A 4 7.39 28.89 -4.86
N GLN A 5 6.44 28.22 -4.22
CA GLN A 5 6.76 27.19 -3.24
C GLN A 5 7.23 25.95 -3.99
N VAL A 6 8.53 25.88 -4.23
CA VAL A 6 9.24 24.63 -4.52
C VAL A 6 10.10 24.34 -3.30
N SER A 7 9.93 23.13 -2.74
CA SER A 7 10.79 22.44 -1.76
C SER A 7 10.11 22.15 -0.43
N GLY A 8 9.64 20.90 -0.31
CA GLY A 8 9.16 20.29 0.92
C GLY A 8 8.78 18.82 0.71
N ARG A 9 9.64 18.07 0.01
CA ARG A 9 9.80 16.60 0.06
C ARG A 9 8.49 15.78 0.19
N GLU A 10 8.05 15.18 -0.92
CA GLU A 10 7.01 14.13 -0.94
C GLU A 10 7.27 13.02 0.12
N ALA A 11 8.52 12.79 0.52
CA ALA A 11 8.89 11.85 1.57
C ALA A 11 8.51 12.27 3.02
N ASP A 12 7.99 13.47 3.26
CA ASP A 12 7.52 13.94 4.57
C ASP A 12 5.98 14.07 4.65
N ASP A 13 5.23 13.64 3.63
CA ASP A 13 3.76 13.59 3.73
C ASP A 13 3.36 12.53 4.79
N PRO A 14 2.72 12.93 5.91
CA PRO A 14 2.32 11.98 6.94
C PRO A 14 1.34 10.91 6.44
N ARG A 15 0.59 11.19 5.37
CA ARG A 15 -0.31 10.21 4.73
C ARG A 15 0.48 9.18 3.94
N LEU A 16 1.53 9.62 3.23
CA LEU A 16 2.43 8.71 2.53
C LEU A 16 3.16 7.80 3.51
N LEU A 17 3.70 8.37 4.59
CA LEU A 17 4.36 7.61 5.66
C LEU A 17 3.40 6.60 6.31
N ALA A 18 2.14 6.98 6.53
CA ALA A 18 1.13 6.06 7.06
C ALA A 18 0.83 4.90 6.10
N ALA A 19 0.69 5.17 4.80
CA ALA A 19 0.49 4.13 3.78
C ALA A 19 1.69 3.19 3.69
N GLN A 20 2.92 3.72 3.69
CA GLN A 20 4.16 2.93 3.68
C GLN A 20 4.31 2.09 4.95
N ALA A 21 3.99 2.64 6.12
CA ALA A 21 4.02 1.88 7.37
C ALA A 21 3.03 0.71 7.35
N LYS A 22 1.80 0.93 6.86
CA LYS A 22 0.80 -0.14 6.72
C LYS A 22 1.20 -1.21 5.71
N LEU A 23 1.87 -0.80 4.63
CA LEU A 23 2.41 -1.74 3.65
C LEU A 23 3.52 -2.62 4.26
N ALA A 24 4.42 -2.03 5.04
CA ALA A 24 5.47 -2.76 5.74
C ALA A 24 4.91 -3.72 6.80
N GLU A 25 3.91 -3.29 7.58
CA GLU A 25 3.18 -4.17 8.52
C GLU A 25 2.57 -5.37 7.80
N LEU A 26 1.90 -5.14 6.67
CA LEU A 26 1.31 -6.22 5.87
C LEU A 26 2.38 -7.16 5.31
N ALA A 27 3.51 -6.64 4.81
CA ALA A 27 4.60 -7.45 4.28
C ALA A 27 5.19 -8.38 5.37
N ALA A 28 5.43 -7.85 6.57
CA ALA A 28 5.92 -8.64 7.69
C ALA A 28 4.90 -9.71 8.14
N ALA A 29 3.60 -9.37 8.12
CA ALA A 29 2.54 -10.34 8.42
C ALA A 29 2.46 -11.44 7.35
N LEU A 30 2.62 -11.11 6.07
CA LEU A 30 2.64 -12.10 4.98
C LEU A 30 3.77 -13.11 5.13
N ASP A 31 4.96 -12.67 5.56
CA ASP A 31 6.08 -13.59 5.81
C ASP A 31 5.82 -14.52 7.02
N THR A 32 4.99 -14.08 7.98
CA THR A 32 4.61 -14.90 9.15
C THR A 32 3.47 -15.86 8.84
N HIS A 33 2.52 -15.45 7.99
CA HIS A 33 1.26 -16.14 7.70
C HIS A 33 1.18 -16.63 6.25
N ALA A 34 2.33 -16.99 5.66
CA ALA A 34 2.43 -17.34 4.24
C ALA A 34 1.55 -18.53 3.84
N ASP A 35 1.30 -19.46 4.77
CA ASP A 35 0.47 -20.65 4.54
C ASP A 35 -1.04 -20.39 4.64
N GLU A 36 -1.45 -19.18 5.06
CA GLU A 36 -2.87 -18.82 5.26
C GLU A 36 -3.50 -18.16 4.02
N VAL A 37 -2.69 -17.72 3.06
CA VAL A 37 -3.16 -16.99 1.86
C VAL A 37 -3.36 -17.93 0.67
N HIS A 38 -4.15 -17.52 -0.31
CA HIS A 38 -4.33 -18.30 -1.54
C HIS A 38 -3.06 -18.36 -2.40
N SER A 39 -2.30 -17.27 -2.45
CA SER A 39 -1.05 -17.20 -3.23
C SER A 39 -0.09 -16.19 -2.62
N ILE A 40 0.95 -16.70 -1.95
CA ILE A 40 1.98 -15.86 -1.34
C ILE A 40 2.79 -15.08 -2.39
N ASP A 41 3.07 -15.69 -3.55
CA ASP A 41 3.78 -15.04 -4.64
C ASP A 41 2.98 -13.86 -5.21
N SER A 42 1.66 -14.04 -5.38
CA SER A 42 0.77 -12.95 -5.81
C SER A 42 0.68 -11.83 -4.76
N CYS A 43 0.64 -12.17 -3.47
CA CYS A 43 0.66 -11.18 -2.39
C CYS A 43 1.96 -10.36 -2.41
N ARG A 44 3.12 -11.02 -2.52
CA ARG A 44 4.43 -10.37 -2.59
C ARG A 44 4.56 -9.48 -3.83
N GLN A 45 4.07 -9.93 -4.98
CA GLN A 45 4.04 -9.11 -6.19
C GLN A 45 3.16 -7.87 -6.01
N ALA A 46 1.98 -8.01 -5.42
CA ALA A 46 1.08 -6.88 -5.18
C ALA A 46 1.69 -5.87 -4.20
N VAL A 47 2.30 -6.34 -3.10
CA VAL A 47 3.02 -5.49 -2.14
C VAL A 47 4.15 -4.71 -2.81
N ALA A 48 4.98 -5.37 -3.63
CA ALA A 48 6.06 -4.70 -4.34
C ALA A 48 5.57 -3.62 -5.33
N ARG A 49 4.46 -3.88 -6.02
CA ARG A 49 3.85 -2.90 -6.94
C ARG A 49 3.26 -1.70 -6.21
N ILE A 50 2.61 -1.91 -5.06
CA ILE A 50 2.12 -0.81 -4.22
C ILE A 50 3.30 0.03 -3.71
N ASP A 51 4.38 -0.63 -3.25
CA ASP A 51 5.59 0.02 -2.77
C ASP A 51 6.27 0.86 -3.86
N GLU A 52 6.36 0.34 -5.08
CA GLU A 52 6.86 1.06 -6.26
C GLU A 52 6.01 2.30 -6.57
N GLU A 53 4.69 2.14 -6.67
CA GLU A 53 3.77 3.22 -7.00
C GLU A 53 3.72 4.31 -5.90
N LEU A 54 3.88 3.93 -4.62
CA LEU A 54 3.99 4.89 -3.52
C LEU A 54 5.32 5.67 -3.51
N ARG A 55 6.34 5.25 -4.26
CA ARG A 55 7.58 6.01 -4.43
C ARG A 55 7.54 6.97 -5.60
N GLU A 56 6.54 6.85 -6.47
CA GLU A 56 6.34 7.81 -7.54
C GLU A 56 5.96 9.18 -6.95
N PRO A 57 6.42 10.29 -7.57
CA PRO A 57 6.08 11.64 -7.10
C PRO A 57 4.57 11.90 -7.15
N THR A 58 3.89 11.28 -8.12
CA THR A 58 2.44 11.35 -8.25
C THR A 58 1.86 9.93 -8.34
N PRO A 59 1.59 9.27 -7.20
CA PRO A 59 1.03 7.91 -7.20
C PRO A 59 -0.29 7.83 -7.96
N ASP A 60 -0.40 6.88 -8.88
CA ASP A 60 -1.62 6.62 -9.63
C ASP A 60 -2.63 5.86 -8.77
N GLY A 61 -3.64 6.59 -8.30
CA GLY A 61 -4.70 6.02 -7.47
C GLY A 61 -5.48 4.87 -8.12
N ARG A 62 -5.59 4.85 -9.45
CA ARG A 62 -6.24 3.74 -10.16
C ARG A 62 -5.36 2.49 -10.12
N ARG A 63 -4.06 2.62 -10.38
CA ARG A 63 -3.12 1.48 -10.27
C ARG A 63 -3.05 0.93 -8.86
N LEU A 64 -3.06 1.81 -7.85
CA LEU A 64 -3.11 1.41 -6.45
C LEU A 64 -4.40 0.63 -6.13
N ALA A 65 -5.56 1.11 -6.59
CA ALA A 65 -6.84 0.42 -6.39
C ALA A 65 -6.85 -0.97 -7.07
N GLU A 66 -6.44 -1.05 -8.33
CA GLU A 66 -6.34 -2.31 -9.08
C GLU A 66 -5.38 -3.30 -8.39
N THR A 67 -4.27 -2.80 -7.83
CA THR A 67 -3.30 -3.62 -7.11
C THR A 67 -3.81 -4.09 -5.74
N LEU A 68 -4.56 -3.26 -5.03
CA LEU A 68 -5.24 -3.63 -3.78
C LEU A 68 -6.33 -4.69 -4.00
N GLU A 69 -7.02 -4.66 -5.14
CA GLU A 69 -7.96 -5.71 -5.53
C GLU A 69 -7.24 -7.03 -5.79
N MET A 70 -6.14 -7.01 -6.55
CA MET A 70 -5.29 -8.20 -6.76
C MET A 70 -4.78 -8.78 -5.43
N LEU A 71 -4.32 -7.92 -4.52
CA LEU A 71 -3.88 -8.31 -3.19
C LEU A 71 -5.02 -8.98 -2.40
N SER A 72 -6.23 -8.39 -2.43
CA SER A 72 -7.40 -8.94 -1.72
C SER A 72 -7.77 -10.34 -2.22
N LEU A 73 -7.69 -10.57 -3.55
CA LEU A 73 -7.92 -11.88 -4.15
C LEU A 73 -6.84 -12.91 -3.75
N ALA A 74 -5.58 -12.46 -3.67
CA ALA A 74 -4.46 -13.31 -3.29
C ALA A 74 -4.45 -13.68 -1.79
N LEU A 75 -4.94 -12.78 -0.93
CA LEU A 75 -5.09 -13.02 0.51
C LEU A 75 -6.17 -14.06 0.83
N GLY A 76 -7.25 -14.11 0.04
CA GLY A 76 -8.36 -15.02 0.32
C GLY A 76 -9.08 -14.66 1.63
N SER A 77 -9.34 -15.65 2.47
CA SER A 77 -10.09 -15.50 3.73
C SER A 77 -9.22 -15.36 4.99
N ALA A 78 -7.93 -15.07 4.87
CA ALA A 78 -7.02 -14.90 6.00
C ALA A 78 -7.36 -13.63 6.81
N ALA A 79 -8.27 -13.76 7.80
CA ALA A 79 -8.91 -12.63 8.49
C ALA A 79 -7.92 -11.59 9.08
N SER A 80 -6.81 -12.06 9.66
CA SER A 80 -5.75 -11.19 10.20
C SER A 80 -5.10 -10.33 9.12
N LEU A 81 -4.86 -10.90 7.94
CA LEU A 81 -4.25 -10.21 6.81
C LEU A 81 -5.27 -9.33 6.06
N THR A 82 -6.53 -9.75 5.97
CA THR A 82 -7.62 -8.94 5.42
C THR A 82 -7.75 -7.62 6.16
N SER A 83 -7.70 -7.65 7.51
CA SER A 83 -7.78 -6.44 8.33
C SER A 83 -6.62 -5.46 8.09
N LEU A 84 -5.40 -5.99 7.89
CA LEU A 84 -4.23 -5.19 7.53
C LEU A 84 -4.35 -4.60 6.12
N ALA A 85 -4.85 -5.39 5.16
CA ALA A 85 -5.08 -4.94 3.79
C ALA A 85 -6.16 -3.84 3.70
N ASP A 86 -7.23 -3.93 4.50
CA ASP A 86 -8.24 -2.87 4.61
C ASP A 86 -7.65 -1.61 5.24
N SER A 87 -6.81 -1.76 6.28
CA SER A 87 -6.11 -0.62 6.89
C SER A 87 -5.18 0.07 5.90
N LEU A 88 -4.45 -0.70 5.09
CA LEU A 88 -3.63 -0.19 3.99
C LEU A 88 -4.48 0.54 2.94
N ARG A 89 -5.62 -0.05 2.53
CA ARG A 89 -6.55 0.57 1.58
C ARG A 89 -7.04 1.93 2.10
N SER A 90 -7.43 2.02 3.37
CA SER A 90 -7.85 3.30 3.97
C SER A 90 -6.72 4.33 4.00
N ALA A 91 -5.48 3.92 4.30
CA ALA A 91 -4.33 4.82 4.29
C ALA A 91 -4.03 5.36 2.87
N ILE A 92 -4.13 4.50 1.85
CA ILE A 92 -3.98 4.88 0.44
C ILE A 92 -5.09 5.84 0.01
N GLN A 93 -6.35 5.59 0.40
CA GLN A 93 -7.45 6.51 0.10
C GLN A 93 -7.23 7.89 0.74
N ALA A 94 -6.77 7.93 1.99
CA ALA A 94 -6.46 9.19 2.67
C ALA A 94 -5.32 9.97 1.98
N LEU A 95 -4.32 9.27 1.44
CA LEU A 95 -3.24 9.86 0.64
C LEU A 95 -3.77 10.51 -0.64
N LEU A 96 -4.68 9.84 -1.35
CA LEU A 96 -5.18 10.29 -2.66
C LEU A 96 -6.20 11.45 -2.59
N GLY A 97 -6.84 11.65 -1.43
CA GLY A 97 -7.76 12.78 -1.19
C GLY A 97 -9.23 12.41 -1.32
#